data_AF-A0A811QM95-F1
#
_entry.id   AF-A0A811QM95-F1
#
_cell.length_a   1.000
_cell.length_b   1.000
_cell.length_c   1.000
_cell.angle_alpha   90.00
_cell.angle_beta   90.00
_cell.angle_gamma   90.00
#
_symmetry.space_group_name_H-M   'P 1'
#
loop_
_entity.id
_entity.type
_entity.pdbx_description
1 polymer ?
#
loop_
_entity_poly.entity_id
_entity_poly.type
_entity_poly.pdbx_seq_one_letter_code
_entity_poly.pdbx_strand_id
1 'polypeptide(L)'
;MGRQIGPKTPPKGSKCRAVELPSLVRAALTCRGFLAAVRSSPAFRRRFRALHQPPLLGFFFYYLGFFLLYSDQSPDSFRVVASCHDKSRVRASVFSSDTREWQILPWSETAPAQLSGKKHWLLSGTQVNGNLYWAHVEHAYIVVMDTATRQFSCIDLLEHLKGQGYLYNLGGTKVGKLCIVSVAGFTLYTWFRRVDASGAEEWMLHNVIPLEGEILQATEIPEDELCEHGLQVFAFLDGIVFMSIYGEDILPSWFLSFCLETRKLEKLFKRTFDHIVYPYIMGWPTFLIGNDNDMALGSGV
;
A
#
# COMPACT_ATOMS: atom_id res chain seq x y z
N MET A 1 -31.40 -18.40 75.87
CA MET A 1 -30.67 -19.05 74.76
C MET A 1 -31.25 -18.57 73.44
N GLY A 2 -30.66 -17.54 72.84
CA GLY A 2 -31.04 -17.04 71.53
C GLY A 2 -29.81 -17.02 70.63
N ARG A 3 -29.76 -17.92 69.64
CA ARG A 3 -28.71 -17.94 68.62
C ARG A 3 -29.01 -16.85 67.59
N GLN A 4 -28.18 -15.81 67.56
CA GLN A 4 -28.18 -14.79 66.51
C GLN A 4 -27.67 -15.40 65.19
N ILE A 5 -28.46 -15.26 64.13
CA ILE A 5 -28.09 -15.57 62.75
C ILE A 5 -27.40 -14.33 62.18
N GLY A 6 -26.09 -14.41 61.96
CA GLY A 6 -25.30 -13.35 61.34
C GLY A 6 -25.60 -13.18 59.85
N PRO A 7 -25.29 -12.00 59.26
CA PRO A 7 -25.62 -11.67 57.88
C PRO A 7 -24.78 -12.51 56.90
N LYS A 8 -25.46 -13.09 55.90
CA LYS A 8 -24.84 -13.82 54.79
C LYS A 8 -23.98 -12.88 53.95
N THR A 9 -22.68 -13.17 53.86
CA THR A 9 -21.76 -12.56 52.90
C THR A 9 -22.11 -13.01 51.47
N PRO A 10 -22.10 -12.12 50.46
CA PRO A 10 -22.29 -12.52 49.06
C PRO A 10 -21.05 -13.27 48.55
N PRO A 11 -21.19 -14.17 47.55
CA PRO A 11 -20.07 -14.94 47.04
C PRO A 11 -19.02 -14.01 46.43
N LYS A 12 -17.75 -14.26 46.78
CA LYS A 12 -16.58 -13.58 46.24
C LYS A 12 -16.67 -13.57 44.71
N GLY A 13 -16.64 -12.36 44.13
CA GLY A 13 -16.59 -12.16 42.69
C GLY A 13 -15.53 -13.06 42.07
N SER A 14 -15.95 -13.81 41.06
CA SER A 14 -15.09 -14.55 40.16
C SER A 14 -13.94 -13.65 39.72
N LYS A 15 -12.70 -14.02 40.09
CA LYS A 15 -11.50 -13.41 39.51
C LYS A 15 -11.60 -13.61 38.00
N CYS A 16 -11.99 -12.57 37.27
CA CYS A 16 -11.89 -12.55 35.82
C CYS A 16 -10.42 -12.80 35.48
N ARG A 17 -10.15 -13.94 34.84
CA ARG A 17 -8.83 -14.29 34.32
C ARG A 17 -8.35 -13.12 33.45
N ALA A 18 -7.16 -12.60 33.72
CA ALA A 18 -6.56 -11.60 32.85
C ALA A 18 -6.52 -12.18 31.42
N VAL A 19 -7.09 -11.47 30.46
CA VAL A 19 -7.10 -11.92 29.07
C VAL A 19 -5.74 -11.56 28.48
N GLU A 20 -4.87 -12.56 28.35
CA GLU A 20 -3.57 -12.43 27.69
C GLU A 20 -3.73 -11.92 26.25
N LEU A 21 -2.86 -10.99 25.83
CA LEU A 21 -2.90 -10.34 24.51
C LEU A 21 -2.98 -11.36 23.34
N PRO A 22 -2.23 -12.48 23.32
CA PRO A 22 -2.32 -13.48 22.24
C PRO A 22 -3.69 -14.16 22.17
N SER A 23 -4.33 -14.41 23.32
CA SER A 23 -5.66 -15.04 23.38
C SER A 23 -6.75 -14.07 22.90
N LEU A 24 -6.61 -12.78 23.20
CA LEU A 24 -7.50 -11.74 22.68
C LEU A 24 -7.38 -11.57 21.17
N VAL A 25 -6.15 -11.56 20.64
CA VAL A 25 -5.89 -11.46 19.19
C VAL A 25 -6.47 -12.68 18.47
N ARG A 26 -6.24 -13.88 18.99
CA ARG A 26 -6.83 -15.12 18.42
C ARG A 26 -8.36 -15.07 18.43
N ALA A 27 -8.99 -14.64 19.53
CA ALA A 27 -10.45 -14.51 19.62
C ALA A 27 -11.02 -13.40 18.73
N ALA A 28 -10.28 -12.32 18.50
CA ALA A 28 -10.68 -11.25 17.59
C ALA A 28 -10.58 -11.67 16.12
N LEU A 29 -9.64 -12.56 15.78
CA LEU A 29 -9.49 -13.08 14.42
C LEU A 29 -10.46 -14.22 14.09
N THR A 30 -11.07 -14.87 15.07
CA THR A 30 -12.05 -15.95 14.84
C THR A 30 -13.44 -15.44 14.44
N CYS A 31 -13.80 -14.19 14.77
CA CYS A 31 -15.15 -13.66 14.52
C CYS A 31 -15.16 -12.15 14.26
N ARG A 32 -15.72 -11.74 13.10
CA ARG A 32 -15.91 -10.33 12.74
C ARG A 32 -16.75 -9.55 13.76
N GLY A 33 -17.75 -10.20 14.39
CA GLY A 33 -18.56 -9.60 15.45
C GLY A 33 -17.77 -9.35 16.74
N PHE A 34 -16.89 -10.28 17.11
CA PHE A 34 -16.02 -10.13 18.27
C PHE A 34 -14.95 -9.05 18.03
N LEU A 35 -14.36 -9.01 16.83
CA LEU A 35 -13.49 -7.92 16.40
C LEU A 35 -14.19 -6.55 16.48
N ALA A 36 -15.43 -6.47 15.98
CA ALA A 36 -16.23 -5.26 16.05
C ALA A 36 -16.50 -4.82 17.49
N ALA A 37 -16.86 -5.76 18.39
CA ALA A 37 -17.11 -5.48 19.80
C ALA A 37 -15.87 -4.98 20.56
N VAL A 38 -14.69 -5.56 20.28
CA VAL A 38 -13.42 -5.13 20.86
C VAL A 38 -13.03 -3.73 20.35
N ARG A 39 -13.22 -3.45 19.06
CA ARG A 39 -12.90 -2.14 18.46
C ARG A 39 -13.85 -1.03 18.92
N SER A 40 -15.14 -1.33 19.04
CA SER A 40 -16.17 -0.34 19.35
C SER A 40 -16.25 0.00 20.84
N SER A 41 -15.90 -0.91 21.76
CA SER A 41 -16.04 -0.71 23.21
C SER A 41 -14.95 0.20 23.80
N PRO A 42 -15.27 1.44 24.23
CA PRO A 42 -14.28 2.34 24.84
C PRO A 42 -13.89 1.92 26.26
N ALA A 43 -14.81 1.29 27.00
CA ALA A 43 -14.57 0.80 28.35
C ALA A 43 -13.62 -0.41 28.37
N PHE A 44 -13.73 -1.30 27.37
CA PHE A 44 -12.78 -2.40 27.19
C PHE A 44 -11.38 -1.87 26.88
N ARG A 45 -11.25 -0.99 25.88
CA ARG A 45 -9.96 -0.40 25.48
C ARG A 45 -9.26 0.35 26.63
N ARG A 46 -10.00 1.07 27.47
CA ARG A 46 -9.44 1.75 28.66
C ARG A 46 -8.87 0.76 29.68
N ARG A 47 -9.64 -0.26 30.05
CA ARG A 47 -9.20 -1.29 31.01
C ARG A 47 -8.04 -2.12 30.47
N PHE A 48 -8.08 -2.46 29.18
CA PHE A 48 -7.01 -3.20 28.51
C PHE A 48 -5.70 -2.39 28.49
N ARG A 49 -5.74 -1.10 28.15
CA ARG A 49 -4.55 -0.22 28.19
C ARG A 49 -4.01 0.03 29.61
N ALA A 50 -4.88 0.00 30.62
CA ALA A 50 -4.47 0.13 32.01
C ALA A 50 -3.74 -1.13 32.52
N LEU A 51 -4.14 -2.32 32.04
CA LEU A 51 -3.50 -3.61 32.35
C LEU A 51 -2.26 -3.88 31.50
N HIS A 52 -2.26 -3.39 30.26
CA HIS A 52 -1.18 -3.52 29.29
C HIS A 52 -0.78 -2.13 28.83
N GLN A 53 0.01 -1.40 29.64
CA GLN A 53 0.54 -0.09 29.24
C GLN A 53 1.29 -0.27 27.92
N PRO A 54 0.79 0.29 26.80
CA PRO A 54 1.49 0.16 25.54
C PRO A 54 2.78 0.98 25.65
N PRO A 55 3.97 0.42 25.32
CA PRO A 55 5.11 1.29 25.09
C PRO A 55 4.70 2.27 23.98
N LEU A 56 4.87 3.58 24.22
CA LEU A 56 4.68 4.58 23.18
C LEU A 56 5.74 4.35 22.11
N LEU A 57 5.41 3.57 21.07
CA LEU A 57 6.30 3.27 19.95
C LEU A 57 6.52 4.48 19.02
N GLY A 58 5.72 5.55 19.16
CA GLY A 58 5.86 6.81 18.43
C GLY A 58 4.51 7.44 18.06
N PHE A 59 4.56 8.67 17.52
CA PHE A 59 3.43 9.31 16.87
C PHE A 59 3.50 9.02 15.37
N PHE A 60 2.44 8.39 14.83
CA PHE A 60 2.33 8.13 13.40
C PHE A 60 1.59 9.29 12.75
N PHE A 61 2.29 10.05 11.91
CA PHE A 61 1.71 11.16 11.14
C PHE A 61 1.22 10.64 9.78
N TYR A 62 0.07 11.16 9.33
CA TYR A 62 -0.70 10.75 8.14
C TYR A 62 0.03 10.77 6.79
N TYR A 63 1.31 11.16 6.76
CA TYR A 63 2.15 11.26 5.56
C TYR A 63 3.36 10.29 5.58
N LEU A 64 3.39 9.36 6.52
CA LEU A 64 4.37 8.27 6.54
C LEU A 64 3.96 7.22 5.49
N GLY A 65 4.78 7.04 4.45
CA GLY A 65 4.69 5.86 3.61
C GLY A 65 5.11 4.63 4.41
N PHE A 66 4.21 3.65 4.55
CA PHE A 66 4.52 2.36 5.17
C PHE A 66 4.60 1.28 4.09
N PHE A 67 5.61 0.44 4.18
CA PHE A 67 5.79 -0.73 3.33
C PHE A 67 5.85 -1.97 4.21
N LEU A 68 5.17 -3.02 3.78
CA LEU A 68 5.21 -4.33 4.42
C LEU A 68 6.03 -5.27 3.54
N LEU A 69 7.19 -5.68 4.05
CA LEU A 69 8.10 -6.59 3.37
C LEU A 69 7.89 -7.99 3.94
N TYR A 70 7.62 -8.97 3.09
CA TYR A 70 7.57 -10.38 3.48
C TYR A 70 8.90 -11.06 3.16
N SER A 71 9.25 -12.05 3.97
CA SER A 71 10.41 -12.91 3.71
C SER A 71 9.97 -14.14 2.92
N ASP A 72 10.56 -14.34 1.74
CA ASP A 72 10.32 -15.56 0.94
C ASP A 72 10.84 -16.82 1.66
N GLN A 73 11.81 -16.66 2.57
CA GLN A 73 12.43 -17.77 3.32
C GLN A 73 11.64 -18.15 4.57
N SER A 74 10.78 -17.27 5.06
CA SER A 74 10.03 -17.46 6.31
C SER A 74 8.66 -16.76 6.20
N PRO A 75 7.60 -17.51 5.85
CA PRO A 75 6.26 -16.95 5.63
C PRO A 75 5.67 -16.19 6.83
N ASP A 76 6.13 -16.53 8.05
CA ASP A 76 5.71 -15.89 9.30
C ASP A 76 6.54 -14.62 9.64
N SER A 77 7.61 -14.34 8.86
CA SER A 77 8.47 -13.19 9.06
C SER A 77 8.09 -12.05 8.12
N PHE A 78 7.94 -10.85 8.71
CA PHE A 78 7.71 -9.62 7.99
C PHE A 78 8.49 -8.46 8.58
N ARG A 79 8.72 -7.44 7.76
CA ARG A 79 9.27 -6.17 8.19
C ARG A 79 8.34 -5.04 7.81
N VAL A 80 8.26 -4.04 8.67
CA VAL A 80 7.54 -2.79 8.35
C VAL A 80 8.57 -1.70 8.16
N VAL A 81 8.58 -1.07 7.00
CA VAL A 81 9.43 0.09 6.72
C VAL A 81 8.55 1.34 6.75
N ALA A 82 8.88 2.27 7.63
CA ALA A 82 8.25 3.59 7.70
C ALA A 82 9.26 4.64 7.26
N SER A 83 8.98 5.36 6.17
CA SER A 83 9.83 6.45 5.70
C SER A 83 9.47 7.76 6.40
N CYS A 84 10.46 8.55 6.81
CA CYS A 84 10.28 9.95 7.20
C CYS A 84 11.29 10.84 6.49
N HIS A 85 10.89 12.06 6.16
CA HIS A 85 11.75 13.03 5.48
C HIS A 85 11.77 14.36 6.23
N ASP A 86 12.90 15.06 6.17
CA ASP A 86 12.95 16.49 6.46
C ASP A 86 12.80 17.28 5.14
N LYS A 87 13.31 18.51 5.05
CA LYS A 87 13.21 19.29 3.81
C LYS A 87 14.01 18.67 2.66
N SER A 88 15.10 17.94 2.97
CA SER A 88 16.11 17.56 1.99
C SER A 88 16.63 16.13 2.04
N ARG A 89 16.30 15.39 3.09
CA ARG A 89 16.77 14.03 3.33
C ARG A 89 15.61 13.14 3.70
N VAL A 90 15.79 11.86 3.42
CA VAL A 90 14.89 10.79 3.86
C VAL A 90 15.64 9.87 4.80
N ARG A 91 14.94 9.24 5.73
CA ARG A 91 15.40 8.06 6.44
C ARG A 91 14.24 7.10 6.63
N ALA A 92 14.53 5.87 7.01
CA ALA A 92 13.51 4.91 7.32
C ALA A 92 13.69 4.30 8.72
N SER A 93 12.58 3.92 9.32
CA SER A 93 12.54 3.07 10.51
C SER A 93 12.04 1.70 10.08
N VAL A 94 12.76 0.65 10.45
CA VAL A 94 12.47 -0.73 10.07
C VAL A 94 12.10 -1.54 11.30
N PHE A 95 10.88 -2.06 11.34
CA PHE A 95 10.45 -3.05 12.30
C PHE A 95 10.75 -4.46 11.77
N SER A 96 11.12 -5.39 12.65
CA SER A 96 11.19 -6.82 12.34
C SER A 96 10.24 -7.62 13.23
N SER A 97 9.46 -8.51 12.64
CA SER A 97 8.62 -9.46 13.40
C SER A 97 9.44 -10.44 14.24
N ASP A 98 10.62 -10.81 13.75
CA ASP A 98 11.48 -11.84 14.36
C ASP A 98 12.07 -11.33 15.68
N THR A 99 12.62 -10.11 15.67
CA THR A 99 13.21 -9.48 16.86
C THR A 99 12.17 -8.67 17.66
N ARG A 100 11.07 -8.26 17.01
CA ARG A 100 10.07 -7.31 17.54
C ARG A 100 10.63 -5.94 17.89
N GLU A 101 11.72 -5.56 17.25
CA GLU A 101 12.40 -4.29 17.48
C GLU A 101 12.28 -3.34 16.29
N TRP A 102 12.37 -2.05 16.59
CA TRP A 102 12.52 -0.99 15.59
C TRP A 102 13.97 -0.58 15.50
N GLN A 103 14.47 -0.51 14.26
CA GLN A 103 15.76 0.08 13.96
C GLN A 103 15.56 1.35 13.16
N ILE A 104 16.10 2.46 13.66
CA ILE A 104 16.10 3.75 12.95
C ILE A 104 17.37 3.83 12.12
N LEU A 105 17.21 3.98 10.81
CA LEU A 105 18.34 4.14 9.90
C LEU A 105 18.87 5.58 9.91
N PRO A 106 20.16 5.80 9.58
CA PRO A 106 20.70 7.14 9.41
C PRO A 106 19.97 7.89 8.29
N TRP A 107 20.12 9.22 8.30
CA TRP A 107 19.66 10.06 7.21
C TRP A 107 20.40 9.72 5.91
N SER A 108 19.68 9.77 4.79
CA SER A 108 20.29 9.78 3.47
C SER A 108 21.21 10.98 3.31
N GLU A 109 22.06 10.91 2.30
CA GLU A 109 22.68 12.12 1.76
C GLU A 109 21.59 13.09 1.27
N THR A 110 21.97 14.36 1.16
CA THR A 110 21.07 15.41 0.65
C THR A 110 20.66 15.06 -0.77
N ALA A 111 19.35 15.01 -1.03
CA ALA A 111 18.85 14.72 -2.36
C ALA A 111 19.29 15.82 -3.37
N PRO A 112 19.40 15.51 -4.67
CA PRO A 112 19.84 16.46 -5.69
C PRO A 112 19.02 17.77 -5.67
N ALA A 113 19.74 18.90 -5.76
CA ALA A 113 19.31 20.31 -5.82
C ALA A 113 17.85 20.60 -5.38
N GLN A 114 17.70 21.30 -4.26
CA GLN A 114 16.40 21.67 -3.71
C GLN A 114 16.24 23.16 -3.45
N LEU A 115 15.03 23.66 -3.76
CA LEU A 115 14.42 24.88 -3.20
C LEU A 115 12.92 24.68 -2.90
N SER A 116 12.48 23.46 -2.52
CA SER A 116 11.06 23.29 -2.18
C SER A 116 10.78 23.81 -0.77
N GLY A 117 9.92 24.84 -0.67
CA GLY A 117 9.39 25.35 0.60
C GLY A 117 8.31 24.47 1.23
N LYS A 118 7.96 23.33 0.58
CA LYS A 118 6.86 22.46 1.00
C LYS A 118 7.30 21.47 2.08
N LYS A 119 6.35 21.12 2.96
CA LYS A 119 6.54 20.18 4.08
C LYS A 119 6.66 18.71 3.62
N HIS A 120 6.19 18.40 2.41
CA HIS A 120 6.17 17.06 1.82
C HIS A 120 6.61 17.13 0.36
N TRP A 121 7.73 16.46 0.03
CA TRP A 121 8.38 16.54 -1.28
C TRP A 121 8.46 15.19 -2.01
N LEU A 122 7.99 14.10 -1.40
CA LEU A 122 7.91 12.77 -1.99
C LEU A 122 6.44 12.39 -2.25
N LEU A 123 6.20 11.77 -3.41
CA LEU A 123 4.94 11.11 -3.72
C LEU A 123 4.79 9.81 -2.92
N SER A 124 3.60 9.21 -2.96
CA SER A 124 3.40 7.86 -2.42
C SER A 124 4.38 6.90 -3.08
N GLY A 125 5.07 6.11 -2.27
CA GLY A 125 6.06 5.19 -2.81
C GLY A 125 5.48 3.85 -3.22
N THR A 126 6.30 3.07 -3.90
CA THR A 126 6.00 1.70 -4.35
C THR A 126 7.13 0.76 -3.95
N GLN A 127 6.82 -0.52 -3.81
CA GLN A 127 7.80 -1.57 -3.59
C GLN A 127 7.93 -2.42 -4.85
N VAL A 128 9.16 -2.59 -5.33
CA VAL A 128 9.45 -3.46 -6.48
C VAL A 128 10.75 -4.20 -6.22
N ASN A 129 10.71 -5.53 -6.28
CA ASN A 129 11.88 -6.42 -6.22
C ASN A 129 12.89 -6.08 -5.11
N GLY A 130 12.41 -5.97 -3.87
CA GLY A 130 13.26 -5.69 -2.71
C GLY A 130 13.73 -4.24 -2.57
N ASN A 131 13.28 -3.33 -3.44
CA ASN A 131 13.56 -1.90 -3.35
C ASN A 131 12.28 -1.11 -3.13
N LEU A 132 12.40 0.03 -2.45
CA LEU A 132 11.34 1.01 -2.25
C LEU A 132 11.66 2.26 -3.07
N TYR A 133 10.65 2.81 -3.74
CA TYR A 133 10.79 3.92 -4.67
C TYR A 133 9.84 5.05 -4.31
N TRP A 134 10.33 6.28 -4.25
CA TRP A 134 9.51 7.48 -4.07
C TRP A 134 9.93 8.55 -5.06
N ALA A 135 9.04 8.93 -5.97
CA ALA A 135 9.29 10.03 -6.88
C ALA A 135 9.19 11.39 -6.18
N HIS A 136 10.02 12.34 -6.59
CA HIS A 136 9.94 13.71 -6.11
C HIS A 136 8.71 14.42 -6.70
N VAL A 137 8.05 15.24 -5.90
CA VAL A 137 6.81 15.95 -6.30
C VAL A 137 7.07 16.95 -7.43
N GLU A 138 8.16 17.73 -7.36
CA GLU A 138 8.45 18.87 -8.26
C GLU A 138 9.72 18.73 -9.11
N HIS A 139 10.45 17.61 -8.99
CA HIS A 139 11.78 17.43 -9.58
C HIS A 139 11.87 16.07 -10.25
N ALA A 140 12.73 15.96 -11.27
CA ALA A 140 12.82 14.78 -12.11
C ALA A 140 13.77 13.73 -11.53
N TYR A 141 13.52 13.28 -10.30
CA TYR A 141 14.25 12.15 -9.71
C TYR A 141 13.36 11.30 -8.81
N ILE A 142 13.84 10.08 -8.57
CA ILE A 142 13.22 9.06 -7.73
C ILE A 142 14.24 8.65 -6.67
N VAL A 143 13.83 8.73 -5.41
CA VAL A 143 14.59 8.21 -4.28
C VAL A 143 14.37 6.71 -4.18
N VAL A 144 15.46 5.96 -4.05
CA VAL A 144 15.44 4.49 -3.95
C VAL A 144 16.02 4.07 -2.61
N MET A 145 15.36 3.16 -1.91
CA MET A 145 15.92 2.46 -0.75
C MET A 145 15.99 0.97 -1.03
N ASP A 146 17.19 0.43 -0.98
CA ASP A 146 17.40 -1.02 -1.00
C ASP A 146 17.07 -1.60 0.37
N THR A 147 16.17 -2.57 0.43
CA THR A 147 15.69 -3.12 1.71
C THR A 147 16.63 -4.15 2.33
N ALA A 148 17.50 -4.76 1.51
CA ALA A 148 18.50 -5.72 1.95
C ALA A 148 19.73 -4.98 2.52
N THR A 149 20.29 -4.04 1.76
CA THR A 149 21.46 -3.25 2.17
C THR A 149 21.08 -2.08 3.09
N ARG A 150 19.82 -1.64 3.06
CA ARG A 150 19.27 -0.51 3.83
C ARG A 150 19.92 0.82 3.48
N GLN A 151 20.40 0.96 2.25
CA GLN A 151 21.03 2.16 1.73
C GLN A 151 20.07 2.94 0.82
N PHE A 152 20.25 4.26 0.80
CA PHE A 152 19.52 5.16 -0.08
C PHE A 152 20.36 5.52 -1.30
N SER A 153 19.70 5.66 -2.45
CA SER A 153 20.27 6.19 -3.68
C SER A 153 19.20 6.99 -4.43
N CYS A 154 19.57 7.57 -5.57
CA CYS A 154 18.64 8.28 -6.46
C CYS A 154 18.82 7.76 -7.90
N ILE A 155 17.71 7.74 -8.64
CA ILE A 155 17.71 7.53 -10.08
C ILE A 155 16.91 8.66 -10.74
N ASP A 156 17.17 8.93 -12.01
CA ASP A 156 16.45 9.98 -12.74
C ASP A 156 14.98 9.61 -12.99
N LEU A 157 14.13 10.63 -13.09
CA LEU A 157 12.77 10.53 -13.64
C LEU A 157 12.77 11.21 -15.02
N LEU A 158 11.84 10.82 -15.90
CA LEU A 158 11.64 11.51 -17.17
C LEU A 158 11.28 13.00 -16.93
N GLU A 159 12.01 13.93 -17.57
CA GLU A 159 11.86 15.38 -17.30
C GLU A 159 10.43 15.88 -17.55
N HIS A 160 9.72 15.34 -18.55
CA HIS A 160 8.34 15.73 -18.85
C HIS A 160 7.31 15.29 -17.79
N LEU A 161 7.68 14.37 -16.88
CA LEU A 161 6.84 13.93 -15.76
C LEU A 161 7.06 14.73 -14.48
N LYS A 162 8.00 15.68 -14.49
CA LYS A 162 8.28 16.57 -13.37
C LYS A 162 7.04 17.39 -13.00
N GLY A 163 6.63 17.33 -11.73
CA GLY A 163 5.42 18.02 -11.27
C GLY A 163 4.11 17.31 -11.62
N GLN A 164 4.15 16.22 -12.38
CA GLN A 164 2.96 15.57 -12.95
C GLN A 164 2.54 14.31 -12.17
N GLY A 165 2.63 14.34 -10.84
CA GLY A 165 2.44 13.15 -9.98
C GLY A 165 1.08 12.46 -10.07
N TYR A 166 0.08 13.08 -10.71
CA TYR A 166 -1.24 12.49 -10.98
C TYR A 166 -1.30 11.77 -12.35
N LEU A 167 -0.39 12.09 -13.28
CA LEU A 167 -0.35 11.49 -14.61
C LEU A 167 0.46 10.20 -14.68
N TYR A 168 1.19 9.83 -13.63
CA TYR A 168 2.02 8.63 -13.66
C TYR A 168 2.09 7.92 -12.31
N ASN A 169 2.49 6.65 -12.36
CA ASN A 169 2.79 5.86 -11.19
C ASN A 169 3.99 4.94 -11.43
N LEU A 170 4.64 4.55 -10.34
CA LEU A 170 5.74 3.59 -10.33
C LEU A 170 5.21 2.24 -9.85
N GLY A 171 5.68 1.15 -10.44
CA GLY A 171 5.26 -0.17 -9.99
C GLY A 171 6.01 -1.31 -10.63
N GLY A 172 5.74 -2.49 -10.11
CA GLY A 172 6.28 -3.74 -10.61
C GLY A 172 5.41 -4.31 -11.71
N THR A 173 6.05 -4.83 -12.75
CA THR A 173 5.43 -5.83 -13.61
C THR A 173 5.26 -7.15 -12.85
N LYS A 174 4.47 -8.09 -13.39
CA LYS A 174 4.35 -9.46 -12.83
C LYS A 174 5.69 -10.19 -12.65
N VAL A 175 6.71 -9.83 -13.44
CA VAL A 175 8.06 -10.41 -13.38
C VAL A 175 8.97 -9.61 -12.43
N GLY A 176 8.42 -8.70 -11.61
CA GLY A 176 9.16 -7.91 -10.64
C GLY A 176 10.03 -6.80 -11.25
N LYS A 177 9.91 -6.49 -12.55
CA LYS A 177 10.65 -5.39 -13.16
C LYS A 177 10.00 -4.03 -12.87
N LEU A 178 10.80 -3.07 -12.41
CA LEU A 178 10.38 -1.67 -12.23
C LEU A 178 9.95 -1.05 -13.56
N CYS A 179 8.80 -0.39 -13.55
CA CYS A 179 8.23 0.29 -14.70
C CYS A 179 7.56 1.61 -14.27
N ILE A 180 7.70 2.63 -15.10
CA ILE A 180 6.87 3.84 -15.03
C ILE A 180 5.70 3.64 -15.98
N VAL A 181 4.50 3.89 -15.49
CA VAL A 181 3.30 4.01 -16.31
C VAL A 181 2.82 5.44 -16.24
N SER A 182 2.61 6.08 -17.39
CA SER A 182 2.12 7.45 -17.48
C SER A 182 1.00 7.59 -18.50
N VAL A 183 0.22 8.66 -18.40
CA VAL A 183 -0.83 9.00 -19.37
C VAL A 183 -0.63 10.40 -19.93
N ALA A 184 -0.98 10.58 -21.21
CA ALA A 184 -1.14 11.87 -21.86
C ALA A 184 -2.40 11.82 -22.71
N GLY A 185 -3.36 12.71 -22.43
CA GLY A 185 -4.74 12.54 -22.90
C GLY A 185 -5.28 11.18 -22.44
N PHE A 186 -5.84 10.41 -23.37
CA PHE A 186 -6.31 9.04 -23.15
C PHE A 186 -5.32 7.98 -23.66
N THR A 187 -4.04 8.31 -23.80
CA THR A 187 -3.00 7.36 -24.21
C THR A 187 -2.12 6.97 -23.03
N LEU A 188 -1.96 5.66 -22.85
CA LEU A 188 -1.09 5.06 -21.83
C LEU A 188 0.30 4.79 -22.39
N TYR A 189 1.32 5.19 -21.64
CA TYR A 189 2.73 5.00 -21.95
C TYR A 189 3.38 4.14 -20.86
N THR A 190 4.24 3.21 -21.27
CA THR A 190 5.03 2.42 -20.32
C THR A 190 6.51 2.56 -20.62
N TRP A 191 7.32 2.70 -19.57
CA TRP A 191 8.76 2.93 -19.67
C TRP A 191 9.51 1.95 -18.79
N PHE A 192 10.57 1.36 -19.35
CA PHE A 192 11.47 0.49 -18.61
C PHE A 192 12.86 1.09 -18.58
N ARG A 193 13.54 0.96 -17.45
CA ARG A 193 14.97 1.22 -17.39
C ARG A 193 15.72 0.10 -18.11
N ARG A 194 16.62 0.47 -19.02
CA ARG A 194 17.45 -0.43 -19.82
C ARG A 194 18.81 0.21 -20.02
N VAL A 195 19.82 -0.64 -20.20
CA VAL A 195 21.16 -0.20 -20.58
C VAL A 195 21.13 0.25 -22.05
N ASP A 196 21.59 1.46 -22.31
CA ASP A 196 21.74 2.00 -23.66
C ASP A 196 23.01 1.49 -24.36
N ALA A 197 23.30 1.99 -25.56
CA ALA A 197 24.52 1.62 -26.28
C ALA A 197 25.82 2.10 -25.60
N SER A 198 25.75 3.08 -24.71
CA SER A 198 26.90 3.62 -23.96
C SER A 198 27.18 2.87 -22.66
N GLY A 199 26.27 2.00 -22.21
CA GLY A 199 26.35 1.31 -20.94
C GLY A 199 25.63 2.02 -19.79
N ALA A 200 24.99 3.16 -20.05
CA ALA A 200 24.20 3.92 -19.09
C ALA A 200 22.78 3.35 -18.97
N GLU A 201 22.23 3.32 -17.75
CA GLU A 201 20.84 2.92 -17.54
C GLU A 201 19.87 4.08 -17.73
N GLU A 202 19.10 4.02 -18.82
CA GLU A 202 18.14 5.06 -19.20
C GLU A 202 16.70 4.53 -19.28
N TRP A 203 15.73 5.43 -19.14
CA TRP A 203 14.32 5.13 -19.35
C TRP A 203 14.00 5.04 -20.84
N MET A 204 13.60 3.85 -21.29
CA MET A 204 13.21 3.61 -22.67
C MET A 204 11.71 3.36 -22.79
N LEU A 205 11.09 4.02 -23.76
CA LEU A 205 9.68 3.82 -24.10
C LEU A 205 9.48 2.37 -24.54
N HIS A 206 8.45 1.73 -24.00
CA HIS A 206 8.15 0.33 -24.29
C HIS A 206 6.79 0.12 -24.96
N ASN A 207 5.74 0.82 -24.50
CA ASN A 207 4.42 0.75 -25.12
C ASN A 207 3.80 2.14 -25.20
N VAL A 208 2.98 2.32 -26.24
CA VAL A 208 2.03 3.43 -26.43
C VAL A 208 0.68 2.79 -26.74
N ILE A 209 -0.32 3.01 -25.90
CA ILE A 209 -1.62 2.33 -25.98
C ILE A 209 -2.71 3.40 -25.88
N PRO A 210 -3.36 3.75 -26.99
CA PRO A 210 -4.59 4.54 -26.94
C PRO A 210 -5.66 3.77 -26.16
N LEU A 211 -6.39 4.44 -25.28
CA LEU A 211 -7.47 3.85 -24.46
C LEU A 211 -8.83 4.50 -24.72
N GLU A 212 -8.90 5.51 -25.58
CA GLU A 212 -10.10 6.31 -25.81
C GLU A 212 -11.30 5.44 -26.25
N GLY A 213 -11.11 4.58 -27.26
CA GLY A 213 -12.16 3.70 -27.75
C GLY A 213 -12.65 2.70 -26.70
N GLU A 214 -11.72 2.10 -25.94
CA GLU A 214 -12.02 1.17 -24.86
C GLU A 214 -12.76 1.85 -23.70
N ILE A 215 -12.39 3.10 -23.39
CA ILE A 215 -13.06 3.91 -22.37
C ILE A 215 -14.48 4.27 -22.79
N LEU A 216 -14.68 4.75 -24.02
CA LEU A 216 -16.01 5.07 -24.55
C LEU A 216 -16.92 3.83 -24.51
N GLN A 217 -16.40 2.69 -24.97
CA GLN A 217 -17.14 1.43 -24.95
C GLN A 217 -17.47 0.97 -23.52
N ALA A 218 -16.54 1.09 -22.59
CA ALA A 218 -16.74 0.58 -21.24
C ALA A 218 -17.65 1.50 -20.40
N THR A 219 -17.55 2.82 -20.56
CA THR A 219 -18.22 3.80 -19.68
C THR A 219 -19.53 4.36 -20.23
N GLU A 220 -19.78 4.19 -21.54
CA GLU A 220 -20.92 4.77 -22.26
C GLU A 220 -20.97 6.31 -22.17
N ILE A 221 -19.83 6.97 -21.90
CA ILE A 221 -19.72 8.43 -21.96
C ILE A 221 -19.76 8.85 -23.44
N PRO A 222 -20.54 9.88 -23.83
CA PRO A 222 -20.48 10.47 -25.16
C PRO A 222 -19.08 10.98 -25.53
N GLU A 223 -18.68 10.84 -26.78
CA GLU A 223 -17.34 11.24 -27.25
C GLU A 223 -17.06 12.74 -27.05
N ASP A 224 -18.07 13.58 -27.28
CA ASP A 224 -18.03 15.02 -27.04
C ASP A 224 -17.89 15.37 -25.55
N GLU A 225 -18.43 14.56 -24.64
CA GLU A 225 -18.25 14.75 -23.20
C GLU A 225 -16.86 14.28 -22.75
N LEU A 226 -16.35 13.17 -23.29
CA LEU A 226 -15.06 12.62 -22.88
C LEU A 226 -13.89 13.57 -23.17
N CYS A 227 -13.97 14.36 -24.25
CA CYS A 227 -12.91 15.30 -24.63
C CYS A 227 -12.68 16.43 -23.61
N GLU A 228 -13.67 16.72 -22.75
CA GLU A 228 -13.58 17.68 -21.65
C GLU A 228 -12.90 17.09 -20.39
N HIS A 229 -12.62 15.79 -20.41
CA HIS A 229 -12.05 15.06 -19.29
C HIS A 229 -10.57 14.73 -19.50
N GLY A 230 -9.89 14.45 -18.39
CA GLY A 230 -8.53 13.89 -18.38
C GLY A 230 -8.50 12.48 -17.78
N LEU A 231 -7.39 11.78 -18.00
CA LEU A 231 -7.10 10.50 -17.37
C LEU A 231 -5.97 10.69 -16.38
N GLN A 232 -6.11 10.14 -15.17
CA GLN A 232 -5.05 10.10 -14.16
C GLN A 232 -4.70 8.66 -13.78
N VAL A 233 -3.46 8.42 -13.38
CA VAL A 233 -2.99 7.12 -12.89
C VAL A 233 -2.78 7.20 -11.39
N PHE A 234 -3.59 6.49 -10.61
CA PHE A 234 -3.50 6.56 -9.15
C PHE A 234 -2.79 5.35 -8.54
N ALA A 235 -2.64 4.24 -9.27
CA ALA A 235 -1.85 3.09 -8.82
C ALA A 235 -1.39 2.19 -9.97
N PHE A 236 -0.32 1.44 -9.74
CA PHE A 236 0.18 0.42 -10.65
C PHE A 236 0.71 -0.78 -9.86
N LEU A 237 0.03 -1.93 -9.98
CA LEU A 237 0.30 -3.13 -9.20
C LEU A 237 0.30 -4.35 -10.10
N ASP A 238 1.36 -5.15 -10.06
CA ASP A 238 1.48 -6.44 -10.76
C ASP A 238 1.06 -6.44 -12.23
N GLY A 239 1.47 -5.40 -12.97
CA GLY A 239 1.11 -5.27 -14.39
C GLY A 239 -0.32 -4.74 -14.65
N ILE A 240 -1.07 -4.37 -13.60
CA ILE A 240 -2.41 -3.77 -13.69
C ILE A 240 -2.31 -2.30 -13.32
N VAL A 241 -2.74 -1.44 -14.24
CA VAL A 241 -2.77 0.01 -14.09
C VAL A 241 -4.15 0.41 -13.63
N PHE A 242 -4.24 1.20 -12.57
CA PHE A 242 -5.49 1.73 -12.06
C PHE A 242 -5.57 3.23 -12.33
N MET A 243 -6.68 3.62 -12.94
CA MET A 243 -6.86 4.96 -13.49
C MET A 243 -8.23 5.51 -13.15
N SER A 244 -8.37 6.83 -13.15
CA SER A 244 -9.68 7.46 -13.09
C SER A 244 -9.82 8.57 -14.11
N ILE A 245 -11.03 8.71 -14.64
CA ILE A 245 -11.40 9.82 -15.51
C ILE A 245 -11.75 11.00 -14.61
N TYR A 246 -11.03 12.10 -14.72
CA TYR A 246 -11.28 13.31 -13.94
C TYR A 246 -11.82 14.42 -14.86
N GLY A 247 -12.74 15.22 -14.32
CA GLY A 247 -13.35 16.38 -14.97
C GLY A 247 -13.51 17.48 -13.92
N GLU A 248 -14.52 18.34 -14.03
CA GLU A 248 -14.81 19.30 -12.96
C GLU A 248 -15.01 18.59 -11.60
N ASP A 249 -14.28 19.04 -10.58
CA ASP A 249 -14.01 18.37 -9.28
C ASP A 249 -15.26 17.96 -8.44
N ILE A 250 -16.46 18.23 -8.93
CA ILE A 250 -17.74 18.03 -8.25
C ILE A 250 -18.42 16.72 -8.69
N LEU A 251 -18.09 16.17 -9.87
CA LEU A 251 -18.75 14.99 -10.41
C LEU A 251 -18.07 13.66 -10.02
N PRO A 252 -18.84 12.57 -9.87
CA PRO A 252 -18.27 11.24 -9.67
C PRO A 252 -17.42 10.80 -10.87
N SER A 253 -16.16 10.46 -10.63
CA SER A 253 -15.22 9.92 -11.61
C SER A 253 -15.42 8.43 -11.83
N TRP A 254 -15.25 7.96 -13.07
CA TRP A 254 -15.11 6.52 -13.34
C TRP A 254 -13.73 6.04 -12.93
N PHE A 255 -13.69 4.93 -12.20
CA PHE A 255 -12.47 4.18 -11.87
C PHE A 255 -12.35 2.99 -12.79
N LEU A 256 -11.17 2.82 -13.36
CA LEU A 256 -10.84 1.84 -14.38
C LEU A 256 -9.61 1.05 -13.96
N SER A 257 -9.49 -0.16 -14.48
CA SER A 257 -8.23 -0.90 -14.49
C SER A 257 -7.87 -1.31 -15.90
N PHE A 258 -6.57 -1.41 -16.19
CA PHE A 258 -6.05 -1.88 -17.45
C PHE A 258 -4.92 -2.87 -17.21
N CYS A 259 -5.07 -4.09 -17.73
CA CYS A 259 -4.04 -5.11 -17.64
C CYS A 259 -3.07 -4.98 -18.82
N LEU A 260 -1.80 -4.68 -18.53
CA LEU A 260 -0.79 -4.47 -19.57
C LEU A 260 -0.54 -5.72 -20.43
N GLU A 261 -0.72 -6.91 -19.86
CA GLU A 261 -0.49 -8.19 -20.54
C GLU A 261 -1.66 -8.57 -21.46
N THR A 262 -2.89 -8.57 -20.92
CA THR A 262 -4.08 -8.99 -21.68
C THR A 262 -4.66 -7.88 -22.56
N ARG A 263 -4.18 -6.64 -22.39
CA ARG A 263 -4.72 -5.43 -23.02
C ARG A 263 -6.20 -5.21 -22.75
N LYS A 264 -6.70 -5.76 -21.64
CA LYS A 264 -8.09 -5.63 -21.25
C LYS A 264 -8.27 -4.43 -20.33
N LEU A 265 -9.22 -3.58 -20.71
CA LEU A 265 -9.75 -2.51 -19.85
C LEU A 265 -10.99 -3.02 -19.11
N GLU A 266 -11.06 -2.74 -17.81
CA GLU A 266 -12.22 -3.06 -16.98
C GLU A 266 -12.72 -1.82 -16.25
N LYS A 267 -14.02 -1.56 -16.35
CA LYS A 267 -14.73 -0.56 -15.56
C LYS A 267 -14.97 -1.09 -14.15
N LEU A 268 -14.53 -0.36 -13.14
CA LEU A 268 -14.62 -0.78 -11.74
C LEU A 268 -15.87 -0.21 -11.06
N PHE A 269 -15.89 1.10 -10.82
CA PHE A 269 -16.98 1.81 -10.14
C PHE A 269 -16.94 3.31 -10.44
N LYS A 270 -18.02 4.02 -10.09
CA LYS A 270 -18.10 5.48 -10.20
C LYS A 270 -18.16 6.12 -8.81
N ARG A 271 -17.28 7.07 -8.51
CA ARG A 271 -17.24 7.79 -7.22
C ARG A 271 -16.47 9.10 -7.33
N THR A 272 -16.78 10.09 -6.50
CA THR A 272 -15.93 11.28 -6.33
C THR A 272 -14.52 10.86 -5.86
N PHE A 273 -13.50 11.43 -6.48
CA PHE A 273 -12.10 11.13 -6.16
C PHE A 273 -11.68 11.93 -4.91
N ASP A 274 -11.50 11.27 -3.77
CA ASP A 274 -11.11 11.90 -2.49
C ASP A 274 -9.60 11.81 -2.20
N HIS A 275 -8.79 11.51 -3.23
CA HIS A 275 -7.33 11.34 -3.18
C HIS A 275 -6.82 10.23 -2.25
N ILE A 276 -7.69 9.42 -1.65
CA ILE A 276 -7.33 8.31 -0.75
C ILE A 276 -7.81 7.00 -1.37
N VAL A 277 -7.21 6.63 -2.50
CA VAL A 277 -7.55 5.39 -3.21
C VAL A 277 -6.32 4.51 -3.34
N TYR A 278 -6.40 3.31 -2.77
CA TYR A 278 -5.37 2.29 -2.90
C TYR A 278 -6.02 0.97 -3.37
N PRO A 279 -5.61 0.40 -4.50
CA PRO A 279 -6.14 -0.89 -4.93
C PRO A 279 -5.65 -1.97 -3.98
N TYR A 280 -6.60 -2.69 -3.40
CA TYR A 280 -6.31 -3.83 -2.56
C TYR A 280 -6.66 -5.11 -3.32
N ILE A 281 -5.63 -5.83 -3.77
CA ILE A 281 -5.77 -7.14 -4.40
C ILE A 281 -5.58 -8.18 -3.30
N MET A 282 -6.64 -8.91 -2.95
CA MET A 282 -6.51 -10.07 -2.08
C MET A 282 -5.72 -11.14 -2.83
N GLY A 283 -4.49 -11.42 -2.39
CA GLY A 283 -3.94 -12.76 -2.59
C GLY A 283 -4.83 -13.72 -1.81
N TRP A 284 -5.49 -14.65 -2.50
CA TRP A 284 -6.18 -15.73 -1.79
C TRP A 284 -5.13 -16.45 -0.93
N PRO A 285 -5.36 -16.63 0.38
CA PRO A 285 -4.51 -17.47 1.18
C PRO A 285 -4.30 -18.81 0.48
N THR A 286 -3.06 -19.32 0.46
CA THR A 286 -2.74 -20.59 -0.20
C THR A 286 -3.59 -21.77 0.29
N PHE A 287 -4.18 -21.70 1.48
CA PHE A 287 -5.12 -22.71 2.00
C PHE A 287 -6.55 -22.61 1.42
N LEU A 288 -6.93 -21.50 0.77
CA LEU A 288 -8.20 -21.34 0.04
C LEU A 288 -8.06 -21.67 -1.45
N ILE A 289 -6.83 -21.74 -1.95
CA ILE A 289 -6.51 -22.28 -3.28
C ILE A 289 -6.36 -23.78 -3.08
N GLY A 290 -7.46 -24.52 -3.22
CA GLY A 290 -7.44 -25.98 -3.07
C GLY A 290 -6.38 -26.58 -4.00
N ASN A 291 -5.48 -27.39 -3.44
CA ASN A 291 -4.74 -28.33 -4.26
C ASN A 291 -5.78 -29.33 -4.79
N ASP A 292 -6.04 -29.31 -6.10
CA ASP A 292 -6.87 -30.32 -6.78
C ASP A 292 -6.31 -31.76 -6.65
N ASN A 293 -5.18 -31.94 -5.94
CA ASN A 293 -4.53 -33.23 -5.72
C ASN A 293 -5.05 -34.01 -4.50
N ASP A 294 -5.95 -33.46 -3.67
CA ASP A 294 -6.47 -34.16 -2.47
C ASP A 294 -7.86 -34.81 -2.66
N MET A 295 -8.45 -34.79 -3.86
CA MET A 295 -9.75 -35.41 -4.14
C MET A 295 -9.69 -36.73 -4.92
N ALA A 296 -8.51 -37.33 -5.07
CA ALA A 296 -8.37 -38.67 -5.61
C ALA A 296 -7.54 -39.53 -4.66
N LEU A 297 -8.19 -40.17 -3.68
CA LEU A 297 -7.84 -41.51 -3.18
C LEU A 297 -8.88 -41.93 -2.12
N GLY A 298 -9.85 -42.73 -2.56
CA GLY A 298 -10.87 -43.29 -1.69
C GLY A 298 -11.91 -44.16 -2.42
N SER A 299 -11.49 -44.99 -3.37
CA SER A 299 -12.34 -46.07 -3.89
C SER A 299 -11.53 -47.35 -4.13
N GLY A 300 -11.81 -48.38 -3.33
CA GLY A 300 -11.35 -49.76 -3.49
C GLY A 300 -9.92 -49.98 -2.96
N VAL A 301 -9.66 -50.88 -2.01
CA VAL A 301 -10.14 -52.27 -1.85
C VAL A 301 -10.46 -52.55 -0.38
#